data_AF-A0A968BWC7-F1
#
_entry.id   AF-A0A968BWC7-F1
#
_cell.length_a   1.000
_cell.length_b   1.000
_cell.length_c   1.000
_cell.angle_alpha   90.00
_cell.angle_beta   90.00
_cell.angle_gamma   90.00
#
_symmetry.space_group_name_H-M   'P 1'
#
loop_
_entity.id
_entity.type
_entity.pdbx_description
1 polymer ?
#
loop_
_entity_poly.entity_id
_entity_poly.type
_entity_poly.pdbx_seq_one_letter_code
_entity_poly.pdbx_strand_id
1 'polypeptide(L)' 'MPLLNLFGARYLVSDRELDLPLLYDKGPYIYANDDALPAAFVVHQARVVEDAGRRLEILQDPGFDPRAEV' A
#
# COMPACT_ATOMS: atom_id res chain seq x y z
N MET A 1 6.35 -4.41 -10.06
CA MET A 1 6.57 -2.94 -9.86
C MET A 1 6.39 -2.60 -8.39
N PRO A 2 7.45 -2.27 -7.62
CA PRO A 2 7.37 -2.24 -6.16
C PRO A 2 6.30 -1.33 -5.58
N LEU A 3 6.13 -0.13 -6.16
CA LEU A 3 5.14 0.85 -5.69
C LEU A 3 3.70 0.36 -5.87
N LEU A 4 3.39 -0.27 -7.00
CA LEU A 4 2.04 -0.79 -7.28
C LEU A 4 1.70 -2.00 -6.40
N ASN A 5 2.73 -2.81 -6.08
CA ASN A 5 2.59 -3.93 -5.17
C ASN A 5 2.19 -3.43 -3.76
N LEU A 6 2.84 -2.37 -3.26
CA LEU A 6 2.52 -1.76 -1.96
C LEU A 6 1.08 -1.22 -1.89
N PHE A 7 0.58 -0.62 -2.97
CA PHE A 7 -0.80 -0.13 -3.04
C PHE A 7 -1.85 -1.24 -3.22
N GLY A 8 -1.44 -2.51 -3.28
CA GLY A 8 -2.35 -3.63 -3.49
C GLY A 8 -3.04 -3.61 -4.86
N ALA A 9 -2.40 -3.02 -5.87
CA ALA A 9 -2.93 -2.97 -7.23
C ALA A 9 -2.87 -4.36 -7.88
N ARG A 10 -3.97 -5.12 -7.80
CA ARG A 10 -4.08 -6.51 -8.30
C ARG A 10 -4.23 -6.62 -9.81
N TYR A 11 -4.81 -5.60 -10.44
CA TYR A 11 -5.03 -5.55 -11.89
C TYR A 11 -4.47 -4.24 -12.43
N LEU A 12 -3.72 -4.33 -13.53
CA LEU A 12 -3.19 -3.17 -14.22
C LEU A 12 -3.85 -3.05 -15.58
N VAL A 13 -4.22 -1.82 -15.94
CA VAL A 13 -4.73 -1.47 -17.26
C VAL A 13 -3.66 -0.64 -17.95
N SER A 14 -3.21 -1.07 -19.13
CA SER A 14 -2.20 -0.34 -19.90
C SER A 14 -2.49 -0.36 -21.39
N ASP A 15 -2.09 0.70 -22.08
CA ASP A 15 -2.02 0.81 -23.53
C ASP A 15 -0.69 0.26 -24.11
N ARG A 16 0.23 -0.14 -23.22
CA ARG A 16 1.54 -0.69 -23.55
C ARG A 16 1.65 -2.14 -23.07
N GLU A 17 2.56 -2.87 -23.69
CA GLU A 17 2.92 -4.22 -23.25
C GLU A 17 3.70 -4.15 -21.93
N LEU A 18 3.28 -4.96 -20.95
CA LEU A 18 3.96 -5.10 -19.66
C LEU A 18 4.44 -6.54 -19.51
N ASP A 19 5.60 -6.72 -18.87
CA ASP A 19 6.11 -8.03 -18.48
C ASP A 19 5.38 -8.56 -17.25
N LEU A 20 4.09 -8.88 -17.43
CA LEU A 20 3.16 -9.36 -16.42
C LEU A 20 2.20 -10.38 -17.06
N PRO A 21 1.56 -11.26 -16.28
CA PRO A 21 0.54 -12.18 -16.79
C PRO A 21 -0.64 -11.43 -17.42
N LEU A 22 -0.82 -11.57 -18.74
CA LEU A 22 -1.90 -10.93 -19.49
C LEU A 22 -3.21 -11.72 -19.32
N LEU A 23 -4.27 -11.02 -18.92
CA LEU A 23 -5.61 -11.59 -18.74
C LEU A 23 -6.58 -11.21 -19.86
N TYR A 24 -6.36 -10.06 -20.52
CA TYR A 24 -7.26 -9.55 -21.56
C TYR A 24 -6.51 -8.71 -22.60
N ASP A 25 -6.74 -8.99 -23.89
CA ASP A 25 -6.00 -8.43 -25.02
C ASP A 25 -6.87 -7.83 -26.15
N LYS A 26 -8.20 -7.77 -25.97
CA LYS A 26 -9.15 -7.27 -26.98
C LYS A 26 -9.57 -5.81 -26.76
N GLY A 27 -8.74 -5.01 -26.11
CA GLY A 27 -9.02 -3.64 -25.64
C GLY A 27 -7.84 -3.19 -24.77
N PRO A 28 -7.95 -2.20 -23.86
CA PRO A 28 -6.79 -1.86 -23.05
C PRO A 28 -6.33 -3.14 -22.34
N TYR A 29 -5.02 -3.40 -22.36
CA TYR A 29 -4.48 -4.66 -21.87
C TYR A 29 -4.72 -4.73 -20.36
N ILE A 30 -5.26 -5.85 -19.89
CA ILE A 30 -5.46 -6.10 -18.46
C ILE A 30 -4.46 -7.17 -18.03
N TYR A 31 -3.63 -6.83 -17.05
CA TYR A 31 -2.63 -7.72 -16.49
C TYR A 31 -2.95 -8.07 -15.03
N ALA A 32 -2.63 -9.28 -14.61
CA ALA A 32 -2.58 -9.66 -13.20
C ALA A 32 -1.26 -9.19 -12.57
N ASN A 33 -1.33 -8.75 -11.32
CA ASN A 33 -0.17 -8.51 -10.47
C ASN A 33 -0.20 -9.48 -9.30
N ASP A 34 0.44 -10.63 -9.47
CA ASP A 34 0.48 -11.69 -8.45
C ASP A 34 1.32 -11.29 -7.22
N ASP A 35 2.17 -10.27 -7.36
CA ASP A 35 2.98 -9.71 -6.29
C ASP A 35 2.25 -8.61 -5.49
N ALA A 36 0.96 -8.35 -5.77
CA ALA A 36 0.19 -7.34 -5.05
C ALA A 36 0.12 -7.67 -3.56
N LEU A 37 0.66 -6.78 -2.72
CA LEU A 37 0.60 -6.93 -1.27
C LEU A 37 -0.81 -6.63 -0.75
N PRO A 38 -1.17 -7.09 0.46
CA PRO A 38 -2.33 -6.54 1.17
C PRO A 38 -2.24 -5.03 1.19
N ALA A 39 -3.37 -4.32 1.09
CA ALA A 39 -3.40 -2.87 1.07
C ALA A 39 -2.55 -2.29 2.21
N ALA A 40 -1.38 -1.75 1.87
CA ALA A 40 -0.48 -1.16 2.84
C ALA A 40 -0.89 0.29 3.06
N PHE A 41 -1.15 0.66 4.31
CA PHE A 41 -1.32 2.07 4.68
C PHE A 41 0.08 2.70 4.73
N VAL A 42 0.41 3.49 3.73
CA VAL A 42 1.60 4.34 3.75
C VAL A 42 1.25 5.60 4.53
N VAL A 43 1.76 5.72 5.75
CA VAL A 43 1.64 6.95 6.54
C VAL A 43 2.68 7.97 6.09
N HIS A 44 2.31 9.25 6.10
CA HIS A 44 3.20 10.33 5.65
C HIS A 44 4.10 10.88 6.77
N GLN A 45 3.82 10.53 8.03
CA GLN A 45 4.55 10.99 9.20
C GLN A 45 4.90 9.81 10.12
N ALA A 46 6.10 9.88 10.70
CA ALA A 46 6.56 8.96 11.72
C ALA A 46 7.01 9.74 12.95
N ARG A 47 6.62 9.29 14.14
CA ARG A 47 6.96 9.91 15.42
C ARG A 47 7.69 8.93 16.32
N VAL A 48 8.92 9.27 16.69
CA VAL A 48 9.70 8.46 17.63
C VAL A 48 9.42 8.90 19.07
N VAL A 49 9.02 7.95 19.92
CA VAL A 49 8.80 8.15 21.36
C VAL A 49 9.65 7.15 22.14
N GLU A 50 10.75 7.63 22.73
CA GLU A 50 11.73 6.77 23.40
C GLU A 50 11.14 6.06 24.63
N ASP A 51 10.40 6.79 25.46
CA ASP A 51 9.80 6.24 26.66
C ASP A 51 8.67 5.24 26.33
N ALA A 52 8.77 4.03 26.88
CA ALA A 52 7.84 2.95 26.58
C ALA A 52 6.44 3.20 27.17
N GLY A 53 6.34 3.80 28.36
CA GLY A 53 5.05 4.11 28.98
C GLY A 53 4.30 5.16 28.19
N ARG A 54 5.00 6.24 27.83
CA ARG A 54 4.44 7.33 27.04
C ARG A 54 4.03 6.90 25.63
N ARG A 55 4.76 5.97 25.04
CA ARG A 55 4.41 5.41 23.72
C ARG A 55 3.08 4.65 23.78
N LEU A 56 2.87 3.84 24.82
CA LEU A 56 1.61 3.13 25.01
C LEU A 56 0.44 4.08 25.24
N GLU A 57 0.65 5.14 26.04
CA GLU A 57 -0.38 6.17 26.26
C GLU A 57 -0.81 6.86 24.95
N ILE A 58 0.14 7.21 24.08
CA ILE A 58 -0.15 7.83 22.78
C ILE A 58 -0.94 6.88 21.87
N LEU A 59 -0.54 5.61 21.81
CA LEU A 59 -1.25 4.61 21.00
C LEU A 59 -2.66 4.29 21.51
N GLN A 60 -2.95 4.59 22.78
CA GLN A 60 -4.27 4.43 23.39
C GLN A 60 -5.12 5.71 23.30
N ASP A 61 -4.55 6.83 22.85
CA ASP A 61 -5.28 8.09 22.70
C ASP A 61 -6.39 7.95 21.64
N PRO A 62 -7.66 8.24 21.96
CA PRO A 62 -8.75 8.20 20.98
C PRO A 62 -8.56 9.14 19.78
N GLY A 63 -7.69 10.14 19.88
CA GLY A 63 -7.31 11.05 18.81
C GLY A 63 -6.17 10.55 17.92
N PHE A 64 -5.54 9.42 18.25
CA PHE A 64 -4.48 8.84 17.42
C PHE A 64 -5.07 8.27 16.12
N ASP A 65 -4.60 8.77 14.97
CA ASP A 65 -4.98 8.25 13.64
C ASP A 65 -3.82 7.45 13.02
N PRO A 66 -3.88 6.10 13.05
CA PRO A 66 -2.82 5.24 12.50
C PRO A 66 -2.71 5.33 10.97
N ARG A 67 -3.60 6.07 10.29
CA ARG A 67 -3.52 6.35 8.85
C ARG A 67 -2.71 7.61 8.54
N ALA A 68 -2.50 8.47 9.54
CA ALA A 68 -1.77 9.73 9.40
C ALA A 68 -0.36 9.64 10.00
N GLU A 69 -0.19 8.92 11.11
CA GLU A 69 1.07 8.81 11.84
C GLU A 69 1.36 7.41 12.40
N VAL A 70 2.64 7.05 12.50
CA VAL A 70 3.17 5.83 13.15
C VAL A 70 4.35 6.12 14.07
#